data_AF-A0A5Y2TP87-F1
#
_entry.id   AF-A0A5Y2TP87-F1
#
_cell.length_a   1.000
_cell.length_b   1.000
_cell.length_c   1.000
_cell.angle_alpha   90.00
_cell.angle_beta   90.00
_cell.angle_gamma   90.00
#
_symmetry.space_group_name_H-M   'P 1'
#
loop_
_entity.id
_entity.type
_entity.pdbx_description
1 polymer ?
#
loop_
_entity_poly.entity_id
_entity_poly.type
_entity_poly.pdbx_seq_one_letter_code
_entity_poly.pdbx_strand_id
1 'polypeptide(L)'
;DKTRMLFFTSCLVFSSIGIGAIAYKILFAELVGWKANLLNALSYMIGMLGLLYIYYRGISVDIKLSLIVLYLPVGMISLCYIVYRYIKLYHVKTTKSHYIAILRRSSGFFLFTLLSIVVLQTDYMVISQRLTPADIVQYTVTMKIFGLVFFIYTAILQALWPICAELRVKQQWKKLNKMIGVNILL
;
A
#
# COMPACT_ATOMS: atom_id res chain seq x y z
N ASP A 1 -20.37 21.33 -9.28
CA ASP A 1 -20.08 20.03 -9.93
C ASP A 1 -18.62 19.58 -9.98
N LYS A 2 -17.63 20.44 -10.30
CA LYS A 2 -16.21 20.02 -10.41
C LYS A 2 -15.66 19.34 -9.15
N THR A 3 -15.96 19.86 -7.95
CA THR A 3 -15.51 19.27 -6.68
C THR A 3 -16.08 17.87 -6.44
N ARG A 4 -17.36 17.64 -6.81
CA ARG A 4 -17.98 16.31 -6.73
C ARG A 4 -17.27 15.34 -7.67
N MET A 5 -17.03 15.74 -8.92
CA MET A 5 -16.31 14.89 -9.87
C MET A 5 -14.89 14.55 -9.39
N LEU A 6 -14.17 15.51 -8.82
CA LEU A 6 -12.83 15.30 -8.27
C LEU A 6 -12.86 14.31 -7.10
N PHE A 7 -13.83 14.46 -6.19
CA PHE A 7 -14.05 13.52 -5.10
C PHE A 7 -14.32 12.10 -5.60
N PHE A 8 -15.29 11.91 -6.51
CA PHE A 8 -15.62 10.59 -7.06
C PHE A 8 -14.45 9.95 -7.80
N THR A 9 -13.73 10.74 -8.61
CA THR A 9 -12.54 10.26 -9.34
C THR A 9 -11.47 9.78 -8.37
N SER A 10 -11.22 10.56 -7.31
CA SER A 10 -10.25 10.22 -6.27
C SER A 10 -10.65 8.93 -5.55
N CYS A 11 -11.91 8.82 -5.12
CA CYS A 11 -12.43 7.61 -4.47
C CYS A 11 -12.23 6.37 -5.33
N LEU A 12 -12.54 6.44 -6.63
CA LEU A 12 -12.40 5.31 -7.54
C LEU A 12 -10.93 4.90 -7.68
N VAL A 13 -10.04 5.86 -7.95
CA VAL A 13 -8.60 5.60 -8.11
C VAL A 13 -8.00 5.02 -6.83
N PHE A 14 -8.25 5.63 -5.67
CA PHE A 14 -7.70 5.14 -4.40
C PHE A 14 -8.31 3.80 -3.95
N SER A 15 -9.58 3.55 -4.26
CA SER A 15 -10.19 2.23 -4.03
C SER A 15 -9.51 1.15 -4.87
N SER A 16 -9.19 1.45 -6.13
CA SER A 16 -8.47 0.50 -7.00
C SER A 16 -7.09 0.14 -6.44
N ILE A 17 -6.37 1.12 -5.88
CA ILE A 17 -5.08 0.90 -5.20
C ILE A 17 -5.28 0.06 -3.94
N GLY A 18 -6.30 0.37 -3.13
CA GLY A 18 -6.61 -0.36 -1.90
C GLY A 18 -6.90 -1.84 -2.14
N ILE A 19 -7.70 -2.15 -3.17
CA ILE A 19 -7.97 -3.54 -3.59
C ILE A 19 -6.71 -4.18 -4.17
N GLY A 20 -5.99 -3.45 -5.03
CA GLY A 20 -4.74 -3.89 -5.65
C GLY A 20 -3.64 -4.24 -4.64
N ALA A 21 -3.63 -3.61 -3.46
CA ALA A 21 -2.66 -3.90 -2.40
C ALA A 21 -2.69 -5.35 -1.91
N ILE A 22 -3.78 -6.10 -2.17
CA ILE A 22 -3.85 -7.54 -1.91
C ILE A 22 -2.78 -8.31 -2.72
N ALA A 23 -2.49 -7.89 -3.96
CA ALA A 23 -1.43 -8.48 -4.78
C ALA A 23 -0.07 -8.46 -4.07
N TYR A 24 0.27 -7.31 -3.48
CA TYR A 24 1.53 -7.12 -2.78
C TYR A 24 1.60 -8.01 -1.54
N LYS A 25 0.51 -8.10 -0.76
CA LYS A 25 0.46 -8.99 0.41
C LYS A 25 0.65 -10.47 0.03
N ILE A 26 0.10 -10.91 -1.09
CA ILE A 26 0.31 -12.28 -1.60
C ILE A 26 1.79 -12.50 -1.94
N LEU A 27 2.43 -11.57 -2.65
CA LEU A 27 3.84 -11.65 -3.02
C LEU A 27 4.78 -11.66 -1.79
N PHE A 28 4.46 -10.88 -0.76
CA PHE A 28 5.20 -10.91 0.51
C PHE A 28 5.01 -12.25 1.24
N ALA A 29 3.80 -12.81 1.22
CA ALA A 29 3.54 -14.13 1.81
C ALA A 29 4.28 -15.26 1.06
N GLU A 30 4.50 -15.12 -0.25
CA GLU A 30 5.30 -16.03 -1.08
C GLU A 30 6.82 -15.80 -0.95
N LEU A 31 7.29 -14.94 -0.03
CA LEU A 31 8.70 -14.57 0.16
C LEU A 31 9.37 -13.93 -1.08
N VAL A 32 8.57 -13.47 -2.05
CA VAL A 32 9.02 -12.75 -3.25
C VAL A 32 8.61 -11.27 -3.18
N GLY A 33 8.71 -10.68 -1.98
CA GLY A 33 8.37 -9.28 -1.71
C GLY A 33 9.12 -8.26 -2.57
N TRP A 34 10.31 -8.62 -3.08
CA TRP A 34 11.02 -7.78 -4.06
C TRP A 34 10.19 -7.53 -5.33
N LYS A 35 9.39 -8.52 -5.79
CA LYS A 35 8.49 -8.34 -6.94
C LYS A 35 7.37 -7.36 -6.62
N ALA A 36 6.88 -7.36 -5.38
CA ALA A 36 5.85 -6.42 -4.95
C ALA A 36 6.38 -4.98 -5.01
N ASN A 37 7.58 -4.77 -4.46
CA ASN A 37 8.25 -3.47 -4.49
C ASN A 37 8.57 -3.02 -5.93
N LEU A 38 9.07 -3.93 -6.77
CA LEU A 38 9.35 -3.63 -8.17
C LEU A 38 8.08 -3.26 -8.94
N LEU A 39 7.00 -4.03 -8.78
CA LEU A 39 5.71 -3.75 -9.43
C LEU A 39 5.18 -2.38 -9.01
N ASN A 40 5.23 -2.06 -7.71
CA ASN A 40 4.80 -0.77 -7.19
C ASN A 40 5.68 0.38 -7.72
N ALA A 41 7.00 0.22 -7.73
CA ALA A 41 7.93 1.22 -8.25
C ALA A 41 7.72 1.49 -9.74
N LEU A 42 7.55 0.44 -10.56
CA LEU A 42 7.25 0.58 -11.99
C LEU A 42 5.94 1.32 -12.23
N SER A 43 4.91 1.04 -11.44
CA SER A 43 3.64 1.75 -11.54
C SER A 43 3.76 3.25 -11.29
N TYR A 44 4.49 3.64 -10.23
CA TYR A 44 4.74 5.06 -9.94
C TYR A 44 5.62 5.72 -11.01
N MET A 45 6.60 4.98 -11.55
CA MET A 45 7.47 5.47 -12.62
C MET A 45 6.68 5.74 -13.90
N ILE A 46 5.74 4.87 -14.27
CA ILE A 46 4.82 5.09 -15.40
C ILE A 46 3.99 6.35 -15.17
N GLY A 47 3.43 6.53 -13.97
CA GLY A 47 2.66 7.73 -13.64
C GLY A 47 3.50 9.02 -13.71
N MET A 48 4.74 8.98 -13.21
CA MET A 48 5.68 10.10 -13.28
C MET A 48 6.05 10.46 -14.73
N LEU A 49 6.37 9.45 -15.56
CA LEU A 49 6.67 9.66 -16.98
C LEU A 49 5.46 10.23 -17.72
N GLY A 50 4.23 9.80 -17.37
CA GLY A 50 2.99 10.38 -17.88
C GLY A 50 2.85 11.86 -17.55
N LEU A 51 3.14 12.27 -16.31
CA LEU A 51 3.11 13.68 -15.92
C LEU A 51 4.19 14.51 -16.65
N LEU A 52 5.41 13.98 -16.77
CA LEU A 52 6.48 14.64 -17.50
C LEU A 52 6.11 14.84 -18.98
N TYR A 53 5.51 13.83 -19.62
CA TYR A 53 5.03 13.93 -20.99
C TYR A 53 4.00 15.06 -21.15
N ILE A 54 3.03 15.16 -20.24
CA ILE A 54 2.02 16.22 -20.24
C ILE A 54 2.67 17.60 -20.08
N TYR A 55 3.63 17.72 -19.17
CA TYR A 55 4.39 18.95 -18.94
C TYR A 55 5.14 19.40 -20.21
N TYR A 56 5.90 18.50 -20.84
CA TYR A 56 6.64 18.81 -22.07
C TYR A 56 5.74 19.15 -23.26
N ARG A 57 4.51 18.61 -23.29
CA ARG A 57 3.53 18.91 -24.35
C ARG A 57 2.76 20.21 -24.12
N GLY A 58 2.99 20.92 -23.01
CA GLY A 58 2.29 22.16 -22.68
C GLY A 58 0.77 21.99 -22.51
N ILE A 59 0.32 20.76 -22.22
CA ILE A 59 -1.11 20.48 -22.02
C ILE A 59 -1.52 21.10 -20.69
N SER A 60 -2.60 21.88 -20.67
CA SER A 60 -3.14 22.47 -19.44
C SER A 60 -3.50 21.36 -18.44
N VAL A 61 -2.84 21.34 -17.29
CA VAL A 61 -3.02 20.29 -16.30
C VAL A 61 -4.01 20.73 -15.23
N ASP A 62 -5.16 20.05 -15.17
CA ASP A 62 -6.08 20.13 -14.03
C ASP A 62 -5.68 19.10 -12.96
N ILE A 63 -5.99 19.40 -11.69
CA ILE A 63 -5.73 18.53 -10.54
C ILE A 63 -6.29 17.13 -10.77
N LYS A 64 -7.49 17.05 -11.38
CA LYS A 64 -8.13 15.78 -11.74
C LYS A 64 -7.25 14.95 -12.68
N LEU A 65 -6.69 15.57 -13.72
CA LEU A 65 -5.84 14.88 -14.70
C LEU A 65 -4.54 14.40 -14.05
N SER A 66 -3.92 15.23 -13.20
CA SER A 66 -2.72 14.84 -12.44
C SER A 66 -2.96 13.62 -11.57
N LEU A 67 -4.09 13.58 -10.87
CA LEU A 67 -4.49 12.46 -10.02
C LEU A 67 -4.63 11.16 -10.81
N ILE A 68 -5.32 11.22 -11.94
CA ILE A 68 -5.52 10.04 -12.80
C ILE A 68 -4.18 9.55 -13.35
N VAL A 69 -3.40 10.43 -13.97
CA VAL A 69 -2.15 10.05 -14.64
C VAL A 69 -1.16 9.45 -13.65
N LEU A 70 -1.05 10.01 -12.44
CA LEU A 70 -0.10 9.53 -11.45
C LEU A 70 -0.53 8.21 -10.78
N TYR A 71 -1.80 8.10 -10.37
CA TYR A 71 -2.23 7.04 -9.47
C TYR A 71 -3.04 5.92 -10.14
N LEU A 72 -3.65 6.16 -11.31
CA LEU A 72 -4.37 5.12 -12.04
C LEU A 72 -3.44 3.95 -12.44
N PRO A 73 -2.19 4.16 -12.92
CA PRO A 73 -1.28 3.05 -13.22
C PRO A 73 -1.02 2.15 -12.01
N VAL A 74 -0.91 2.74 -10.81
CA VAL A 74 -0.69 2.03 -9.55
C VAL A 74 -1.84 1.07 -9.24
N GLY A 75 -3.08 1.55 -9.33
CA GLY A 75 -4.25 0.72 -9.15
C GLY A 75 -4.42 -0.32 -10.25
N MET A 76 -4.25 0.07 -11.52
CA MET A 76 -4.45 -0.81 -12.66
C MET A 76 -3.46 -1.98 -12.69
N ILE A 77 -2.16 -1.72 -12.54
CA ILE A 77 -1.14 -2.77 -12.61
C ILE A 77 -1.33 -3.80 -11.49
N SER A 78 -1.63 -3.34 -10.28
CA SER A 78 -1.87 -4.23 -9.14
C SER A 78 -3.16 -5.04 -9.31
N LEU A 79 -4.25 -4.44 -9.83
CA LEU A 79 -5.48 -5.17 -10.18
C LEU A 79 -5.25 -6.20 -11.30
N CYS A 80 -4.55 -5.84 -12.37
CA CYS A 80 -4.18 -6.75 -13.44
C CYS A 80 -3.39 -7.95 -12.90
N TYR A 81 -2.49 -7.72 -11.93
CA TYR A 81 -1.76 -8.80 -11.28
C TYR A 81 -2.68 -9.76 -10.49
N ILE A 82 -3.67 -9.23 -9.75
CA ILE A 82 -4.67 -10.06 -9.05
C ILE A 82 -5.46 -10.91 -10.06
N VAL A 83 -5.93 -10.30 -11.14
CA VAL A 83 -6.71 -11.00 -12.18
C VAL A 83 -5.86 -12.08 -12.84
N TYR A 84 -4.61 -11.78 -13.19
CA TYR A 84 -3.66 -12.76 -13.72
C TYR A 84 -3.48 -13.95 -12.76
N ARG A 85 -3.29 -13.69 -11.46
CA ARG A 85 -3.15 -14.75 -10.45
C ARG A 85 -4.41 -15.57 -10.28
N TYR A 86 -5.58 -14.93 -10.32
CA TYR A 86 -6.87 -15.62 -10.26
C TYR A 86 -7.04 -16.58 -11.44
N ILE A 87 -6.78 -16.11 -12.67
CA ILE A 87 -6.84 -16.95 -13.87
C ILE A 87 -5.85 -18.12 -13.76
N LYS A 88 -4.63 -17.89 -13.29
CA LYS A 88 -3.65 -18.98 -13.13
C LYS A 88 -4.10 -20.06 -12.14
N LEU A 89 -4.90 -19.69 -11.13
CA LEU A 89 -5.30 -20.56 -10.02
C LEU A 89 -6.77 -20.98 -10.05
N TYR A 90 -7.51 -20.71 -11.15
CA TYR A 90 -8.96 -20.97 -11.20
C TYR A 90 -9.30 -22.45 -10.98
N HIS A 91 -8.39 -23.36 -11.33
CA HIS A 91 -8.54 -24.80 -11.15
C HIS A 91 -8.51 -25.26 -9.69
N VAL A 92 -7.99 -24.43 -8.77
CA VAL A 92 -7.87 -24.78 -7.36
C VAL A 92 -9.24 -24.70 -6.70
N LYS A 93 -9.77 -25.86 -6.27
CA LYS A 93 -11.05 -25.93 -5.56
C LYS A 93 -10.90 -25.34 -4.17
N THR A 94 -11.66 -24.29 -3.89
CA THR A 94 -11.74 -23.67 -2.55
C THR A 94 -13.06 -24.01 -1.87
N THR A 95 -13.00 -24.53 -0.65
CA THR A 95 -14.20 -24.75 0.20
C THR A 95 -14.48 -23.54 1.08
N LYS A 96 -15.75 -23.37 1.51
CA LYS A 96 -16.18 -22.33 2.48
C LYS A 96 -15.31 -22.29 3.75
N SER A 97 -14.79 -23.42 4.21
CA SER A 97 -13.90 -23.48 5.38
C SER A 97 -12.62 -22.66 5.21
N HIS A 98 -12.04 -22.60 4.01
CA HIS A 98 -10.84 -21.82 3.74
C HIS A 98 -11.10 -20.32 3.88
N TYR A 99 -12.22 -19.83 3.34
CA TYR A 99 -12.62 -18.44 3.47
C TYR A 99 -12.89 -18.06 4.93
N ILE A 100 -13.59 -18.91 5.68
CA ILE A 100 -13.84 -18.70 7.11
C ILE A 100 -12.52 -18.69 7.91
N ALA A 101 -11.59 -19.57 7.58
CA ALA A 101 -10.29 -19.62 8.24
C ALA A 101 -9.47 -18.34 8.01
N ILE A 102 -9.47 -17.80 6.79
CA ILE A 102 -8.81 -16.53 6.47
C ILE A 102 -9.48 -15.38 7.23
N LEU A 103 -10.81 -15.33 7.25
CA LEU A 103 -11.57 -14.28 7.92
C LEU A 103 -11.33 -14.30 9.44
N ARG A 104 -11.38 -15.48 10.07
CA ARG A 104 -11.14 -15.65 11.51
C ARG A 104 -9.71 -15.28 11.91
N ARG A 105 -8.71 -15.58 11.07
CA ARG A 105 -7.32 -15.16 11.32
C ARG A 105 -7.12 -13.66 11.15
N SER A 106 -7.84 -13.05 10.22
CA SER A 106 -7.69 -11.63 9.89
C SER A 106 -8.51 -10.70 10.79
N SER A 107 -9.57 -11.19 11.44
CA SER A 107 -10.48 -10.35 12.23
C SER A 107 -9.81 -9.65 13.42
N GLY A 108 -8.90 -10.34 14.12
CA GLY A 108 -8.11 -9.73 15.19
C GLY A 108 -7.25 -8.57 14.66
N PHE A 109 -6.58 -8.78 13.53
CA PHE A 109 -5.75 -7.76 12.89
C PHE A 109 -6.57 -6.59 12.32
N PHE A 110 -7.80 -6.86 11.88
CA PHE A 110 -8.71 -5.83 11.35
C PHE A 110 -9.01 -4.75 12.39
N LEU A 111 -9.35 -5.15 13.63
CA LEU A 111 -9.62 -4.20 14.72
C LEU A 111 -8.38 -3.35 15.04
N PHE A 112 -7.21 -3.99 15.16
CA PHE A 112 -5.94 -3.28 15.37
C PHE A 112 -5.64 -2.30 14.24
N THR A 113 -5.88 -2.69 12.99
CA THR A 113 -5.65 -1.82 11.83
C THR A 113 -6.60 -0.62 11.84
N LEU A 114 -7.88 -0.83 12.19
CA LEU A 114 -8.87 0.25 12.27
C LEU A 114 -8.48 1.28 13.33
N LEU A 115 -8.12 0.82 14.54
CA LEU A 115 -7.63 1.70 15.61
C LEU A 115 -6.35 2.44 15.20
N SER A 116 -5.41 1.74 14.56
CA SER A 116 -4.18 2.33 14.06
C SER A 116 -4.45 3.43 13.04
N ILE A 117 -5.38 3.22 12.10
CA ILE A 117 -5.76 4.24 11.11
C ILE A 117 -6.37 5.46 11.80
N VAL A 118 -7.27 5.28 12.78
CA VAL A 118 -7.87 6.40 13.50
C VAL A 118 -6.78 7.23 14.19
N VAL A 119 -5.89 6.57 14.95
CA VAL A 119 -4.81 7.27 15.68
C VAL A 119 -3.84 7.95 14.71
N LEU A 120 -3.37 7.23 13.68
CA LEU A 120 -2.37 7.73 12.74
C LEU A 120 -2.88 8.80 11.78
N GLN A 121 -4.20 8.92 11.59
CA GLN A 121 -4.80 9.95 10.72
C GLN A 121 -5.43 11.11 11.50
N THR A 122 -5.43 11.04 12.83
CA THR A 122 -5.93 12.12 13.70
C THR A 122 -5.08 13.37 13.55
N ASP A 123 -3.77 13.23 13.32
CA ASP A 123 -2.87 14.34 13.03
C ASP A 123 -3.35 15.17 11.83
N TYR A 124 -3.71 14.52 10.72
CA TYR A 124 -4.24 15.17 9.52
C TYR A 124 -5.59 15.83 9.76
N MET A 125 -6.46 15.24 10.58
CA MET A 125 -7.73 15.88 10.98
C MET A 125 -7.49 17.19 11.72
N VAL A 126 -6.59 17.19 12.71
CA VAL A 126 -6.25 18.41 13.47
C VAL A 126 -5.57 19.44 12.57
N ILE A 127 -4.60 19.02 11.75
CA ILE A 127 -3.86 19.87 10.81
C ILE A 127 -4.83 20.57 9.84
N SER A 128 -5.79 19.84 9.28
CA SER A 128 -6.78 20.39 8.33
C SER A 128 -7.67 21.50 8.92
N GLN A 129 -7.83 21.54 10.24
CA GLN A 129 -8.64 22.55 10.93
C GLN A 129 -7.82 23.74 11.42
N ARG A 130 -6.51 23.57 11.63
CA ARG A 130 -5.66 24.54 12.33
C ARG A 130 -4.68 25.27 11.43
N LEU A 131 -4.28 24.66 10.32
CA LEU A 131 -3.21 25.16 9.47
C LEU A 131 -3.75 25.74 8.15
N THR A 132 -3.03 26.70 7.59
CA THR A 132 -3.37 27.23 6.28
C THR A 132 -3.01 26.21 5.19
N PRO A 133 -3.62 26.26 3.99
CA PRO A 133 -3.30 25.34 2.90
C PRO A 133 -1.80 25.29 2.55
N ALA A 134 -1.09 26.42 2.65
CA ALA A 134 0.35 26.48 2.39
C ALA A 134 1.14 25.65 3.40
N ASP A 135 0.81 25.76 4.69
CA ASP A 135 1.48 25.02 5.76
C ASP A 135 1.20 23.51 5.67
N ILE A 136 -0.02 23.12 5.26
CA ILE A 136 -0.38 21.71 5.03
C ILE A 136 0.51 21.10 3.94
N VAL A 137 0.77 21.84 2.87
CA VAL A 137 1.67 21.38 1.80
C VAL A 137 3.09 21.23 2.33
N GLN A 138 3.61 22.22 3.05
CA GLN A 138 4.95 22.16 3.63
C GLN A 138 5.12 20.99 4.61
N TYR A 139 4.14 20.78 5.50
CA TYR A 139 4.11 19.63 6.41
C TYR A 139 4.14 18.32 5.63
N THR A 140 3.26 18.17 4.63
CA THR A 140 3.16 16.92 3.85
C THR A 140 4.46 16.62 3.10
N VAL A 141 5.08 17.63 2.50
CA VAL A 141 6.38 17.48 1.82
C VAL A 141 7.46 17.07 2.81
N THR A 142 7.52 17.72 3.97
CA THR A 142 8.49 17.41 5.03
C THR A 142 8.33 15.97 5.51
N MET A 143 7.08 15.52 5.74
CA MET A 143 6.78 14.15 6.14
C MET A 143 7.20 13.11 5.08
N LYS A 144 7.14 13.44 3.78
CA LYS A 144 7.66 12.55 2.72
C LYS A 144 9.18 12.39 2.79
N ILE A 145 9.91 13.47 3.10
CA ILE A 145 11.37 13.44 3.28
C ILE A 145 11.73 12.57 4.48
N PHE A 146 11.07 12.76 5.62
CA PHE A 146 11.27 11.89 6.79
C PHE A 146 10.91 10.44 6.50
N GLY A 147 9.81 10.20 5.77
CA GLY A 147 9.42 8.86 5.34
C GLY A 147 10.50 8.15 4.52
N LEU A 148 11.29 8.88 3.73
CA LEU A 148 12.42 8.32 2.99
C LEU A 148 13.52 7.82 3.91
N VAL A 149 13.81 8.55 5.01
CA VAL A 149 14.79 8.12 6.02
C VAL A 149 14.37 6.79 6.66
N PHE A 150 13.07 6.64 6.96
CA PHE A 150 12.53 5.40 7.55
C PHE A 150 12.22 4.29 6.54
N PHE A 151 12.40 4.53 5.24
CA PHE A 151 12.02 3.57 4.20
C PHE A 151 12.71 2.22 4.37
N ILE A 152 14.03 2.21 4.61
CA ILE A 152 14.82 0.98 4.79
C ILE A 152 14.27 0.16 5.96
N TYR A 153 14.02 0.82 7.10
CA TYR A 153 13.45 0.19 8.27
C TYR A 153 12.08 -0.44 7.97
N THR A 154 11.19 0.30 7.30
CA THR A 154 9.87 -0.23 6.92
C THR A 154 9.95 -1.41 5.95
N ALA A 155 10.89 -1.38 5.00
CA ALA A 155 11.09 -2.47 4.04
C ALA A 155 11.56 -3.76 4.72
N ILE A 156 12.50 -3.64 5.68
CA ILE A 156 12.96 -4.76 6.50
C ILE A 156 11.81 -5.36 7.30
N LEU A 157 11.01 -4.52 7.97
CA LEU A 157 9.86 -4.98 8.76
C LEU A 157 8.83 -5.73 7.90
N GLN A 158 8.54 -5.23 6.69
CA GLN A 158 7.62 -5.89 5.75
C GLN A 158 8.14 -7.24 5.26
N ALA A 159 9.44 -7.39 5.05
CA ALA A 159 10.06 -8.66 4.65
C ALA A 159 10.15 -9.67 5.81
N LEU A 160 10.39 -9.20 7.03
CA LEU A 160 10.51 -10.05 8.22
C LEU A 160 9.17 -10.58 8.71
N TRP A 161 8.08 -9.80 8.58
CA TRP A 161 6.79 -10.18 9.14
C TRP A 161 6.29 -11.57 8.65
N PRO A 162 6.30 -11.90 7.35
CA PRO A 162 5.93 -13.25 6.86
C PRO A 162 6.79 -14.36 7.47
N ILE A 163 8.09 -14.14 7.59
CA ILE A 163 9.05 -15.12 8.14
C ILE A 163 8.74 -15.38 9.63
N CYS A 164 8.55 -14.30 10.40
CA CYS A 164 8.19 -14.39 11.81
C CYS A 164 6.84 -15.11 12.01
N ALA A 165 5.85 -14.84 11.15
CA ALA A 165 4.56 -15.51 11.19
C ALA A 165 4.68 -17.01 10.93
N GLU A 166 5.49 -17.42 9.96
CA GLU A 166 5.74 -18.83 9.65
C GLU A 166 6.47 -19.56 10.79
N LEU A 167 7.53 -18.95 11.34
CA LEU A 167 8.27 -19.51 12.48
C LEU A 167 7.41 -19.67 13.74
N ARG A 168 6.49 -18.72 13.99
CA ARG A 168 5.53 -18.79 15.09
C ARG A 168 4.57 -19.96 14.93
N VAL A 169 4.02 -20.18 13.74
CA VAL A 169 3.12 -21.32 13.48
C VAL A 169 3.87 -22.65 13.60
N LYS A 170 5.13 -22.70 13.17
CA LYS A 170 6.02 -23.87 13.32
C LYS A 170 6.59 -24.06 14.74
N GLN A 171 6.23 -23.20 15.70
CA GLN A 171 6.74 -23.21 17.09
C GLN A 171 8.29 -23.17 17.20
N GLN A 172 8.98 -22.57 16.23
CA GLN A 172 10.44 -22.48 16.20
C GLN A 172 10.95 -21.24 16.97
N TRP A 173 10.70 -21.20 18.27
CA TRP A 173 10.94 -20.03 19.13
C TRP A 173 12.39 -19.54 19.14
N LYS A 174 13.38 -20.44 19.13
CA LYS A 174 14.80 -20.07 19.09
C LYS A 174 15.16 -19.26 17.84
N LYS A 175 14.67 -19.67 16.67
CA LYS A 175 14.92 -18.97 15.40
C LYS A 175 14.15 -17.65 15.35
N LEU A 176 12.92 -17.63 15.85
CA LEU A 176 12.11 -16.41 15.93
C LEU A 176 12.79 -15.33 16.78
N ASN A 177 13.24 -15.68 17.99
CA ASN A 177 13.89 -14.74 18.89
C ASN A 177 15.21 -14.22 18.31
N LYS A 178 15.99 -15.07 17.63
CA LYS A 178 17.20 -14.64 16.93
C LYS A 178 16.89 -13.64 15.81
N MET A 179 15.86 -13.90 15.00
CA MET A 179 15.45 -13.01 13.91
C MET A 179 14.97 -11.64 14.42
N ILE A 180 14.23 -11.61 15.52
CA ILE A 180 13.78 -10.36 16.15
C ILE A 180 14.97 -9.60 16.77
N GLY A 181 15.83 -10.30 17.53
CA GLY A 181 16.96 -9.68 18.20
C GLY A 181 17.96 -9.02 17.25
N VAL A 182 18.27 -9.66 16.12
CA VAL A 182 19.27 -9.16 15.17
C VAL A 182 18.75 -8.06 14.25
N ASN A 183 17.47 -8.10 13.86
CA ASN A 183 16.95 -7.23 12.80
C ASN A 183 15.94 -6.16 13.26
N ILE A 184 15.47 -6.23 14.52
CA ILE A 184 14.47 -5.29 15.05
C ILE A 184 14.99 -4.54 16.29
N LEU A 185 15.75 -5.21 17.16
CA LEU A 185 16.25 -4.63 18.43
C LEU A 185 17.68 -4.06 18.35
N LEU A 186 18.46 -4.48 17.37
CA LEU A 186 19.80 -3.97 17.03
C LEU A 186 19.68 -3.05 15.81
#